data_AF-A8ESG1-F1
#
_entry.id   AF-A8ESG1-F1
#
_cell.length_a   1.000
_cell.length_b   1.000
_cell.length_c   1.000
_cell.angle_alpha   90.00
_cell.angle_beta   90.00
_cell.angle_gamma   90.00
#
_symmetry.space_group_name_H-M   'P 1'
#
loop_
_entity.id
_entity.type
_entity.pdbx_description
1 polymer ?
#
loop_
_entity_poly.entity_id
_entity_poly.type
_entity_poly.pdbx_seq_one_letter_code
_entity_poly.pdbx_strand_id
1 'polypeptide(L)'
;MNLQIKDEAIFVADSHFNQKNQEFLQLLKKIENKEINISQLFLMGDIFDFLSCECKYFIKQNIEVITLLNKLSNDIEIIYLEGNHDFNLQNLFSNIKVIKRENQPFFVKIEEKKVALSHGDNFLDWKYELFCKLIRNSIFLKFMNFIDINFFISKKLEQALLNKNICHNILNFENIVEKRVKNYSDDIIIEGHYHQGKTLIFKNQKYINIASLCCQKEYLRFKNDEFIKEMI
;
A
#
# COMPACT_ATOMS: atom_id res chain seq x y z
N MET A 1 -5.38 -16.61 14.56
CA MET A 1 -5.75 -17.13 13.22
C MET A 1 -4.68 -16.62 12.27
N ASN A 2 -3.82 -17.51 11.75
CA ASN A 2 -2.71 -17.12 10.86
C ASN A 2 -3.25 -17.06 9.43
N LEU A 3 -3.26 -15.86 8.83
CA LEU A 3 -3.75 -15.67 7.47
C LEU A 3 -2.80 -16.37 6.48
N GLN A 4 -3.35 -17.07 5.50
CA GLN A 4 -2.59 -17.71 4.42
C GLN A 4 -2.77 -16.92 3.12
N ILE A 5 -1.68 -16.79 2.35
CA ILE A 5 -1.74 -16.31 0.97
C ILE A 5 -2.29 -17.46 0.12
N LYS A 6 -3.41 -17.22 -0.55
CA LYS A 6 -4.10 -18.17 -1.41
C LYS A 6 -3.58 -18.04 -2.84
N ASP A 7 -3.66 -19.12 -3.60
CA ASP A 7 -3.41 -19.10 -5.05
C ASP A 7 -4.31 -18.05 -5.72
N GLU A 8 -3.79 -17.35 -6.73
CA GLU A 8 -4.43 -16.22 -7.40
C GLU A 8 -4.61 -14.95 -6.53
N ALA A 9 -3.83 -14.80 -5.43
CA ALA A 9 -3.77 -13.55 -4.67
C ALA A 9 -3.00 -12.46 -5.44
N ILE A 10 -3.50 -11.23 -5.44
CA ILE A 10 -2.83 -10.06 -6.00
C ILE A 10 -2.34 -9.13 -4.89
N PHE A 11 -1.15 -8.56 -5.06
CA PHE A 11 -0.57 -7.51 -4.24
C PHE A 11 -0.35 -6.26 -5.09
N VAL A 12 -0.88 -5.14 -4.62
CA VAL A 12 -0.73 -3.82 -5.25
C VAL A 12 -0.05 -2.89 -4.24
N ALA A 13 0.98 -2.17 -4.68
CA ALA A 13 1.68 -1.18 -3.87
C ALA A 13 1.84 0.13 -4.65
N ASP A 14 1.95 1.24 -3.90
CA ASP A 14 2.45 2.51 -4.42
C ASP A 14 1.73 2.95 -5.71
N SER A 15 0.40 2.82 -5.71
CA SER A 15 -0.40 3.23 -6.86
C SER A 15 -0.53 4.73 -6.97
N HIS A 16 -0.43 5.47 -5.85
CA HIS A 16 -0.63 6.91 -5.79
C HIS A 16 -1.81 7.37 -6.65
N PHE A 17 -2.96 6.70 -6.48
CA PHE A 17 -4.16 7.00 -7.24
C PHE A 17 -4.54 8.46 -7.04
N ASN A 18 -4.68 9.17 -8.16
CA ASN A 18 -5.05 10.57 -8.28
C ASN A 18 -5.53 10.84 -9.71
N GLN A 19 -5.86 12.08 -10.05
CA GLN A 19 -6.37 12.42 -11.39
C GLN A 19 -5.44 12.08 -12.56
N LYS A 20 -4.12 11.93 -12.34
CA LYS A 20 -3.12 11.54 -13.35
C LYS A 20 -2.89 10.03 -13.40
N ASN A 21 -2.97 9.36 -12.25
CA ASN A 21 -2.64 7.94 -12.09
C ASN A 21 -3.93 7.14 -11.90
N GLN A 22 -4.38 6.47 -12.96
CA GLN A 22 -5.70 5.81 -13.03
C GLN A 22 -5.60 4.29 -13.10
N GLU A 23 -4.38 3.75 -13.13
CA GLU A 23 -4.06 2.34 -13.22
C GLU A 23 -4.82 1.49 -12.18
N PHE A 24 -4.83 1.90 -10.91
CA PHE A 24 -5.55 1.15 -9.88
C PHE A 24 -7.06 1.05 -10.11
N LEU A 25 -7.70 2.15 -10.54
CA LEU A 25 -9.13 2.11 -10.88
C LEU A 25 -9.39 1.17 -12.06
N GLN A 26 -8.50 1.13 -13.06
CA GLN A 26 -8.60 0.19 -14.17
C GLN A 26 -8.51 -1.27 -13.69
N LEU A 27 -7.54 -1.58 -12.82
CA LEU A 27 -7.39 -2.91 -12.23
C LEU A 27 -8.62 -3.33 -11.44
N LEU A 28 -9.15 -2.46 -10.57
CA LEU A 28 -10.36 -2.76 -9.80
C LEU A 28 -11.57 -3.01 -10.70
N LYS A 29 -11.73 -2.25 -11.79
CA LYS A 29 -12.80 -2.47 -12.78
C LYS A 29 -12.65 -3.80 -13.51
N LYS A 30 -11.43 -4.20 -13.88
CA LYS A 30 -11.16 -5.54 -14.46
C LYS A 30 -11.52 -6.67 -13.49
N ILE A 31 -11.21 -6.50 -12.20
CA ILE A 31 -11.58 -7.47 -11.15
C ILE A 31 -13.12 -7.52 -11.01
N GLU A 32 -13.77 -6.36 -10.92
CA GLU A 32 -15.24 -6.26 -10.82
C GLU A 32 -15.96 -6.92 -12.00
N ASN A 33 -15.46 -6.71 -13.21
CA ASN A 33 -15.99 -7.30 -14.44
C ASN A 33 -15.62 -8.78 -14.63
N LYS A 34 -14.86 -9.37 -13.70
CA LYS A 34 -14.34 -10.75 -13.77
C LYS A 34 -13.44 -11.02 -14.99
N GLU A 35 -12.81 -9.97 -15.52
CA GLU A 35 -11.74 -10.09 -16.51
C GLU A 35 -10.46 -10.62 -15.85
N ILE A 36 -10.26 -10.31 -14.57
CA ILE A 36 -9.20 -10.85 -13.72
C ILE A 36 -9.85 -11.52 -12.51
N ASN A 37 -9.73 -12.85 -12.43
CA ASN A 37 -10.17 -13.60 -11.25
C ASN A 37 -9.05 -13.64 -10.21
N ILE A 38 -9.41 -13.35 -8.96
CA ILE A 38 -8.49 -13.35 -7.81
C ILE A 38 -9.14 -13.97 -6.57
N SER A 39 -8.30 -14.49 -5.68
CA SER A 39 -8.75 -15.03 -4.39
C SER A 39 -8.64 -14.01 -3.25
N GLN A 40 -7.63 -13.14 -3.30
CA GLN A 40 -7.33 -12.12 -2.30
C GLN A 40 -6.75 -10.87 -2.97
N LEU A 41 -6.96 -9.72 -2.34
CA LEU A 41 -6.31 -8.47 -2.70
C LEU A 41 -5.56 -7.90 -1.49
N PHE A 42 -4.24 -7.83 -1.62
CA PHE A 42 -3.36 -7.18 -0.66
C PHE A 42 -3.01 -5.78 -1.17
N LEU A 43 -3.43 -4.75 -0.43
CA LEU A 43 -3.08 -3.36 -0.68
C LEU A 43 -1.92 -2.98 0.25
N MET A 44 -0.74 -2.78 -0.32
CA MET A 44 0.56 -2.72 0.38
C MET A 44 1.03 -1.28 0.63
N GLY A 45 0.07 -0.40 0.96
CA GLY A 45 0.29 1.02 1.26
C GLY A 45 0.49 1.91 0.03
N ASP A 46 0.30 3.20 0.22
CA ASP A 46 0.43 4.27 -0.78
C ASP A 46 -0.42 3.97 -2.05
N ILE A 47 -1.60 3.40 -1.85
CA ILE A 47 -2.61 3.17 -2.89
C ILE A 47 -3.18 4.50 -3.35
N PHE A 48 -3.44 5.43 -2.44
CA PHE A 48 -3.89 6.78 -2.74
C PHE A 48 -2.74 7.77 -2.62
N ASP A 49 -2.72 8.79 -3.47
CA ASP A 49 -1.71 9.86 -3.37
C ASP A 49 -1.86 10.66 -2.07
N PHE A 50 -3.08 10.69 -1.50
CA PHE A 50 -3.31 10.95 -0.07
C PHE A 50 -4.72 10.49 0.33
N LEU A 51 -4.85 9.81 1.47
CA LEU A 51 -6.16 9.46 2.05
C LEU A 51 -6.10 9.33 3.57
N SER A 52 -7.04 9.97 4.26
CA SER A 52 -7.31 9.71 5.69
C SER A 52 -8.78 9.94 5.97
N CYS A 53 -9.35 9.18 6.93
CA CYS A 53 -10.78 9.29 7.27
C CYS A 53 -11.17 10.66 7.85
N GLU A 54 -10.20 11.43 8.35
CA GLU A 54 -10.41 12.79 8.87
C GLU A 54 -10.45 13.86 7.77
N CYS A 55 -9.95 13.57 6.58
CA CYS A 55 -9.71 14.54 5.50
C CYS A 55 -10.83 14.50 4.44
N LYS A 56 -11.89 15.30 4.66
CA LYS A 56 -13.12 15.28 3.83
C LYS A 56 -12.87 15.52 2.34
N TYR A 57 -11.93 16.40 2.01
CA TYR A 57 -11.59 16.70 0.62
C TYR A 57 -11.13 15.44 -0.13
N PHE A 58 -10.16 14.72 0.43
CA PHE A 58 -9.55 13.57 -0.21
C PHE A 58 -10.48 12.35 -0.24
N ILE A 59 -11.37 12.20 0.76
CA ILE A 59 -12.45 11.21 0.69
C ILE A 59 -13.35 11.49 -0.52
N LYS A 60 -13.73 12.77 -0.73
CA LYS A 60 -14.58 13.16 -1.86
C LYS A 60 -13.90 12.93 -3.20
N GLN A 61 -12.61 13.25 -3.34
CA GLN A 61 -11.87 13.04 -4.59
C GLN A 61 -11.71 11.56 -4.94
N ASN A 62 -11.62 10.69 -3.92
CA ASN A 62 -11.35 9.27 -4.08
C ASN A 62 -12.60 8.38 -3.94
N ILE A 63 -13.80 8.97 -3.96
CA ILE A 63 -15.04 8.27 -3.58
C ILE A 63 -15.37 7.09 -4.50
N GLU A 64 -15.04 7.17 -5.79
CA GLU A 64 -15.27 6.08 -6.76
C GLU A 64 -14.48 4.83 -6.36
N VAL A 65 -13.17 4.98 -6.12
CA VAL A 65 -12.30 3.87 -5.72
C VAL A 65 -12.66 3.34 -4.34
N ILE A 66 -12.96 4.20 -3.37
CA ILE A 66 -13.39 3.79 -2.02
C ILE A 66 -14.68 2.95 -2.10
N THR A 67 -15.64 3.38 -2.92
CA THR A 67 -16.91 2.66 -3.11
C THR A 67 -16.68 1.31 -3.77
N LEU A 68 -15.84 1.27 -4.81
CA LEU A 68 -15.52 0.04 -5.51
C LEU A 68 -14.77 -0.96 -4.63
N LEU A 69 -13.82 -0.51 -3.81
CA LEU A 69 -13.14 -1.36 -2.82
C LEU A 69 -14.11 -1.94 -1.80
N ASN A 70 -15.03 -1.13 -1.26
CA ASN A 70 -16.07 -1.63 -0.35
C ASN A 70 -16.99 -2.65 -1.03
N LYS A 71 -17.37 -2.42 -2.30
CA LYS A 71 -18.17 -3.37 -3.07
C LYS A 71 -17.45 -4.70 -3.22
N LEU A 72 -16.20 -4.69 -3.72
CA LEU A 72 -15.38 -5.88 -3.92
C LEU A 72 -15.12 -6.63 -2.61
N SER A 73 -14.95 -5.92 -1.50
CA SER A 73 -14.71 -6.53 -0.19
C SER A 73 -15.86 -7.39 0.35
N ASN A 74 -17.04 -7.38 -0.30
CA ASN A 74 -18.12 -8.33 0.02
C ASN A 74 -17.88 -9.72 -0.58
N ASP A 75 -17.12 -9.79 -1.67
CA ASP A 75 -16.94 -11.01 -2.47
C ASP A 75 -15.51 -11.57 -2.33
N ILE A 76 -14.52 -10.71 -2.14
CA ILE A 76 -13.10 -11.08 -2.01
C ILE A 76 -12.51 -10.59 -0.69
N GLU A 77 -11.54 -11.35 -0.17
CA GLU A 77 -10.80 -10.97 1.03
C GLU A 77 -9.79 -9.87 0.69
N ILE A 78 -9.96 -8.68 1.26
CA ILE A 78 -9.06 -7.55 1.06
C ILE A 78 -8.33 -7.23 2.37
N ILE A 79 -7.00 -7.18 2.30
CA ILE A 79 -6.12 -6.77 3.39
C ILE A 79 -5.41 -5.51 2.96
N TYR A 80 -5.46 -4.46 3.78
CA TYR A 80 -4.90 -3.16 3.46
C TYR A 80 -3.90 -2.73 4.53
N LEU A 81 -2.62 -2.75 4.19
CA LEU A 81 -1.56 -2.16 5.00
C LEU A 81 -1.49 -0.65 4.74
N GLU A 82 -1.64 0.16 5.79
CA GLU A 82 -1.49 1.62 5.67
C GLU A 82 -0.09 1.99 5.20
N GLY A 83 0.01 2.91 4.24
CA GLY A 83 1.25 3.52 3.79
C GLY A 83 1.52 4.85 4.49
N ASN A 84 2.46 5.64 3.97
CA ASN A 84 2.74 6.99 4.46
C ASN A 84 1.88 8.08 3.81
N HIS A 85 1.22 7.80 2.68
CA HIS A 85 0.24 8.67 2.05
C HIS A 85 -1.20 8.35 2.48
N ASP A 86 -1.47 7.10 2.91
CA ASP A 86 -2.81 6.64 3.27
C ASP A 86 -2.88 5.93 4.63
N PHE A 87 -3.53 6.59 5.59
CA PHE A 87 -3.57 6.15 6.99
C PHE A 87 -4.86 6.57 7.69
N ASN A 88 -5.11 6.03 8.89
CA ASN A 88 -6.38 6.14 9.60
C ASN A 88 -7.55 5.65 8.71
N LEU A 89 -7.39 4.50 8.07
CA LEU A 89 -8.28 4.07 6.99
C LEU A 89 -9.47 3.23 7.44
N GLN A 90 -9.40 2.55 8.60
CA GLN A 90 -10.38 1.53 8.99
C GLN A 90 -11.84 2.00 8.95
N ASN A 91 -12.11 3.27 9.28
CA ASN A 91 -13.48 3.82 9.27
C ASN A 91 -14.06 4.04 7.86
N LEU A 92 -13.23 3.97 6.81
CA LEU A 92 -13.67 4.07 5.42
C LEU A 92 -14.07 2.72 4.82
N PHE A 93 -13.68 1.62 5.47
CA PHE A 93 -13.83 0.28 4.91
C PHE A 93 -14.41 -0.70 5.93
N SER A 94 -15.61 -1.23 5.67
CA SER A 94 -16.32 -2.09 6.63
C SER A 94 -15.78 -3.51 6.65
N ASN A 95 -15.54 -4.10 5.47
CA ASN A 95 -15.12 -5.51 5.33
C ASN A 95 -13.63 -5.68 4.97
N ILE A 96 -12.91 -4.57 4.79
CA ILE A 96 -11.47 -4.61 4.54
C ILE A 96 -10.72 -4.65 5.86
N LYS A 97 -9.79 -5.59 5.98
CA LYS A 97 -8.90 -5.69 7.13
C LYS A 97 -7.77 -4.67 6.99
N VAL A 98 -7.88 -3.53 7.70
CA VAL A 98 -6.83 -2.51 7.68
C VAL A 98 -5.76 -2.81 8.74
N ILE A 99 -4.50 -2.90 8.31
CA ILE A 99 -3.33 -3.05 9.17
C ILE A 99 -2.63 -1.69 9.28
N LYS A 100 -2.76 -1.09 10.46
CA LYS A 100 -2.04 0.15 10.78
C LYS A 100 -0.54 -0.04 10.76
N ARG A 101 0.21 1.02 10.46
CA ARG A 101 1.68 1.00 10.40
C ARG A 101 2.33 0.46 11.67
N GLU A 102 1.85 0.82 12.86
CA GLU A 102 2.41 0.34 14.12
C GLU A 102 2.24 -1.18 14.33
N ASN A 103 1.34 -1.81 13.57
CA ASN A 103 1.10 -3.24 13.59
C ASN A 103 1.80 -3.96 12.43
N GLN A 104 2.66 -3.27 11.67
CA GLN A 104 3.47 -3.85 10.61
C GLN A 104 4.85 -4.22 11.18
N PRO A 105 5.38 -5.43 10.89
CA PRO A 105 4.93 -6.32 9.82
C PRO A 105 3.68 -7.13 10.12
N PHE A 106 2.83 -7.30 9.11
CA PHE A 106 1.72 -8.24 9.15
C PHE A 106 2.21 -9.62 8.72
N PHE A 107 2.15 -10.58 9.64
CA PHE A 107 2.66 -11.93 9.40
C PHE A 107 1.58 -12.84 8.81
N VAL A 108 1.92 -13.46 7.68
CA VAL A 108 1.09 -14.42 6.95
C VAL A 108 1.91 -15.66 6.61
N LYS A 109 1.29 -16.68 6.01
CA LYS A 109 1.96 -17.92 5.62
C LYS A 109 1.73 -18.26 4.15
N ILE A 110 2.72 -18.94 3.56
CA ILE A 110 2.59 -19.77 2.36
C ILE A 110 3.03 -21.16 2.77
N GLU A 111 2.08 -22.09 2.86
CA GLU A 111 2.32 -23.42 3.46
C GLU A 111 2.99 -23.28 4.85
N GLU A 112 4.21 -23.79 4.99
CA GLU A 112 5.03 -23.69 6.22
C GLU A 112 5.96 -22.47 6.26
N LYS A 113 6.13 -21.75 5.14
CA LYS A 113 6.98 -20.56 5.07
C LYS A 113 6.31 -19.37 5.74
N LYS A 114 7.09 -18.64 6.54
CA LYS A 114 6.65 -17.38 7.16
C LYS A 114 6.88 -16.23 6.21
N VAL A 115 5.86 -15.38 6.07
CA VAL A 115 5.88 -14.22 5.18
C VAL A 115 5.57 -12.96 5.99
N ALA A 116 6.47 -11.99 5.96
CA ALA A 116 6.28 -10.68 6.55
C ALA A 116 5.84 -9.67 5.48
N LEU A 117 4.69 -9.04 5.69
CA LEU A 117 4.17 -7.98 4.84
C LEU A 117 4.34 -6.63 5.53
N SER A 118 4.88 -5.63 4.85
CA SER A 118 4.93 -4.23 5.32
C SER A 118 4.79 -3.29 4.13
N HIS A 119 4.34 -2.06 4.35
CA HIS A 119 4.46 -1.03 3.33
C HIS A 119 5.94 -0.74 3.03
N GLY A 120 6.77 -0.58 4.05
CA GLY A 120 8.22 -0.39 3.90
C GLY A 120 8.74 0.91 4.51
N ASP A 121 7.84 1.77 5.01
CA ASP A 121 8.18 3.00 5.74
C ASP A 121 8.42 2.76 7.24
N ASN A 122 8.29 1.53 7.73
CA ASN A 122 8.72 1.10 9.06
C ASN A 122 10.25 0.95 9.15
N PHE A 123 10.79 1.00 10.37
CA PHE A 123 12.23 0.90 10.68
C PHE A 123 13.08 2.06 10.11
N LEU A 124 12.46 3.21 9.88
CA LEU A 124 13.15 4.44 9.52
C LEU A 124 13.64 5.19 10.77
N ASP A 125 14.31 6.32 10.58
CA ASP A 125 14.90 7.07 11.68
C ASP A 125 13.85 7.69 12.63
N TRP A 126 14.30 8.07 13.82
CA TRP A 126 13.42 8.62 14.87
C TRP A 126 12.73 9.94 14.46
N LYS A 127 13.31 10.72 13.54
CA LYS A 127 12.70 11.98 13.05
C LYS A 127 11.51 11.65 12.17
N TYR A 128 11.66 10.65 11.30
CA TYR A 128 10.56 10.12 10.51
C TYR A 128 9.44 9.56 11.40
N GLU A 129 9.79 8.78 12.43
CA GLU A 129 8.80 8.27 13.40
C GLU A 129 8.03 9.40 14.12
N LEU A 130 8.73 10.47 14.51
CA LEU A 130 8.10 11.63 15.12
C LEU A 130 7.14 12.34 14.15
N PHE A 131 7.57 12.51 12.90
CA PHE A 131 6.73 13.07 11.84
C PHE A 131 5.46 12.23 11.64
N CYS A 132 5.58 10.90 11.50
CA CYS A 132 4.45 9.99 11.36
C CYS A 132 3.47 10.10 12.54
N LYS A 133 3.97 10.17 13.78
CA LYS A 133 3.12 10.34 14.97
C LYS A 133 2.31 11.64 14.94
N LEU A 134 2.90 12.72 14.42
CA LEU A 134 2.22 14.01 14.29
C LEU A 134 1.15 13.97 13.19
N ILE A 135 1.52 13.54 11.98
CA ILE A 135 0.59 13.60 10.84
C ILE A 135 -0.55 12.58 10.93
N ARG A 136 -0.35 11.45 11.62
CA ARG A 136 -1.40 10.42 11.82
C ARG A 136 -2.31 10.72 13.01
N ASN A 137 -2.06 11.78 13.78
CA ASN A 137 -2.88 12.11 14.93
C ASN A 137 -4.28 12.60 14.49
N SER A 138 -5.33 11.86 14.84
CA SER A 138 -6.71 12.18 14.44
C SER A 138 -7.20 13.54 14.96
N ILE A 139 -6.73 14.02 16.12
CA ILE A 139 -7.12 15.35 16.62
C ILE A 139 -6.49 16.43 15.77
N PHE A 140 -5.20 16.29 15.45
CA PHE A 140 -4.48 17.18 14.54
C PHE A 140 -5.14 17.22 13.16
N LEU A 141 -5.45 16.07 12.57
CA LEU A 141 -6.10 16.01 11.25
C LEU A 141 -7.50 16.61 11.26
N LYS A 142 -8.31 16.35 12.29
CA LYS A 142 -9.62 16.99 12.46
C LYS A 142 -9.50 18.51 12.57
N PHE A 143 -8.49 19.00 13.29
CA PHE A 143 -8.20 20.42 13.37
C PHE A 143 -7.78 21.00 12.01
N MET A 144 -6.86 20.34 11.30
CA MET A 144 -6.43 20.74 9.95
C MET A 144 -7.61 20.78 8.98
N ASN A 145 -8.49 19.77 9.01
CA ASN A 145 -9.71 19.74 8.21
C ASN A 145 -10.72 20.84 8.62
N PHE A 146 -10.76 21.23 9.89
CA PHE A 146 -11.63 22.31 10.38
C PHE A 146 -11.20 23.68 9.87
N ILE A 147 -9.89 23.97 9.84
CA ILE A 147 -9.35 25.24 9.35
C ILE A 147 -9.26 25.31 7.82
N ASP A 148 -9.48 24.20 7.11
CA ASP A 148 -9.37 24.11 5.65
C ASP A 148 -10.62 24.67 4.92
N ILE A 149 -10.82 25.99 5.06
CA ILE A 149 -11.96 26.70 4.44
C ILE A 149 -11.89 26.59 2.91
N ASN A 150 -12.99 26.16 2.29
CA ASN A 150 -13.12 25.92 0.85
C ASN A 150 -12.06 24.96 0.26
N PHE A 151 -11.49 24.09 1.12
CA PHE A 151 -10.44 23.13 0.79
C PHE A 151 -9.16 23.76 0.23
N PHE A 152 -8.81 24.99 0.66
CA PHE A 152 -7.62 25.70 0.19
C PHE A 152 -6.31 24.95 0.52
N ILE A 153 -6.15 24.45 1.74
CA ILE A 153 -4.98 23.68 2.19
C ILE A 153 -4.95 22.34 1.45
N SER A 154 -6.07 21.63 1.39
CA SER A 154 -6.12 20.33 0.71
C SER A 154 -5.81 20.45 -0.79
N LYS A 155 -6.32 21.48 -1.49
CA LYS A 155 -5.99 21.73 -2.91
C LYS A 155 -4.51 22.05 -3.11
N LYS A 156 -3.89 22.82 -2.21
CA LYS A 156 -2.45 23.08 -2.26
C LYS A 156 -1.63 21.81 -2.03
N LEU A 157 -2.04 20.98 -1.08
CA LEU A 157 -1.41 19.69 -0.82
C LEU A 157 -1.52 18.77 -2.04
N GLU A 158 -2.72 18.64 -2.61
CA GLU A 158 -2.96 17.88 -3.84
C GLU A 158 -2.07 18.37 -5.00
N GLN A 159 -2.00 19.69 -5.23
CA GLN A 159 -1.11 20.25 -6.26
C GLN A 159 0.37 19.94 -5.99
N ALA A 160 0.81 19.98 -4.74
CA ALA A 160 2.18 19.63 -4.36
C ALA A 160 2.48 18.16 -4.62
N LEU A 161 1.54 17.26 -4.29
CA LEU A 161 1.65 15.83 -4.55
C LEU A 161 1.69 15.52 -6.05
N LEU A 162 0.78 16.12 -6.83
CA LEU A 162 0.72 15.97 -8.30
C LEU A 162 1.98 16.45 -9.03
N ASN A 163 2.78 17.32 -8.42
CA ASN A 163 4.02 17.85 -8.99
C ASN A 163 5.26 17.09 -8.51
N LYS A 164 5.13 16.18 -7.54
CA LYS A 164 6.23 15.41 -7.00
C LYS A 164 6.65 14.33 -8.01
N ASN A 165 7.93 14.27 -8.35
CA ASN A 165 8.47 13.12 -9.07
C ASN A 165 8.78 11.99 -8.09
N ILE A 166 7.96 10.94 -8.10
CA ILE A 166 8.12 9.75 -7.26
C ILE A 166 8.83 8.60 -7.98
N CYS A 167 8.91 8.64 -9.31
CA CYS A 167 9.48 7.55 -10.11
C CYS A 167 10.97 7.76 -10.35
N HIS A 168 11.80 7.04 -9.60
CA HIS A 168 13.25 7.12 -9.73
C HIS A 168 13.93 5.83 -9.26
N ASN A 169 15.13 5.59 -9.77
CA ASN A 169 15.95 4.44 -9.37
C ASN A 169 16.81 4.78 -8.17
N ILE A 170 16.81 3.92 -7.16
CA ILE A 170 17.66 4.03 -5.99
C ILE A 170 18.95 3.24 -6.26
N LEU A 171 20.06 3.98 -6.48
CA LEU A 171 21.34 3.39 -6.89
C LEU A 171 21.89 2.35 -5.89
N ASN A 172 21.72 2.58 -4.59
CA ASN A 172 22.21 1.73 -3.51
C ASN A 172 21.11 0.86 -2.89
N PHE A 173 20.07 0.52 -3.65
CA PHE A 173 18.90 -0.18 -3.13
C PHE A 173 19.25 -1.51 -2.45
N GLU A 174 20.15 -2.31 -3.02
CA GLU A 174 20.57 -3.59 -2.44
C GLU A 174 21.20 -3.42 -1.05
N ASN A 175 22.02 -2.38 -0.85
CA ASN A 175 22.62 -2.07 0.45
C ASN A 175 21.58 -1.61 1.49
N ILE A 176 20.52 -0.94 1.04
CA ILE A 176 19.38 -0.57 1.90
C ILE A 176 18.67 -1.84 2.35
N VAL A 177 18.33 -2.72 1.39
CA VAL A 177 17.63 -3.98 1.68
C VAL A 177 18.47 -4.91 2.56
N GLU A 178 19.78 -5.02 2.34
CA GLU A 178 20.67 -5.87 3.15
C GLU A 178 20.64 -5.49 4.64
N LYS A 179 20.57 -4.19 4.95
CA LYS A 179 20.39 -3.73 6.34
C LYS A 179 18.98 -3.99 6.83
N ARG A 180 18.00 -3.80 5.95
CA ARG A 180 16.57 -3.90 6.26
C ARG A 180 16.11 -5.32 6.59
N VAL A 181 16.58 -6.33 5.85
CA VAL A 181 16.21 -7.74 6.09
C VAL A 181 16.63 -8.24 7.47
N LYS A 182 17.62 -7.61 8.11
CA LYS A 182 18.07 -7.95 9.48
C LYS A 182 17.02 -7.66 10.57
N ASN A 183 16.01 -6.84 10.26
CA ASN A 183 14.88 -6.58 11.16
C ASN A 183 13.82 -7.70 11.14
N TYR A 184 13.99 -8.69 10.25
CA TYR A 184 13.02 -9.75 10.00
C TYR A 184 13.65 -11.12 10.29
N SER A 185 12.83 -12.04 10.81
CA SER A 185 13.21 -13.45 11.00
C SER A 185 12.54 -14.41 10.00
N ASP A 186 11.75 -13.85 9.09
CA ASP A 186 10.85 -14.56 8.19
C ASP A 186 11.54 -14.98 6.89
N ASP A 187 11.01 -16.04 6.27
CA ASP A 187 11.57 -16.63 5.04
C ASP A 187 11.37 -15.72 3.83
N ILE A 188 10.22 -15.02 3.80
CA ILE A 188 9.86 -14.11 2.71
C ILE A 188 9.44 -12.77 3.30
N ILE A 189 9.96 -11.68 2.75
CA ILE A 189 9.64 -10.31 3.13
C ILE A 189 9.09 -9.61 1.88
N ILE A 190 7.91 -9.02 1.97
CA ILE A 190 7.26 -8.33 0.85
C ILE A 190 6.94 -6.89 1.26
N GLU A 191 7.47 -5.93 0.51
CA GLU A 191 7.31 -4.49 0.78
C GLU A 191 7.01 -3.66 -0.48
N GLY A 192 6.30 -2.55 -0.31
CA GLY A 192 6.16 -1.46 -1.28
C GLY A 192 7.18 -0.35 -1.02
N HIS A 193 6.73 0.91 -0.97
CA HIS A 193 7.43 2.13 -0.54
C HIS A 193 8.62 2.58 -1.40
N TYR A 194 9.48 1.66 -1.82
CA TYR A 194 10.72 1.98 -2.51
C TYR A 194 10.58 2.09 -4.04
N HIS A 195 9.48 1.61 -4.62
CA HIS A 195 9.17 1.70 -6.06
C HIS A 195 10.26 1.10 -6.97
N GLN A 196 10.99 0.07 -6.54
CA GLN A 196 12.08 -0.51 -7.31
C GLN A 196 11.67 -1.78 -8.06
N GLY A 197 10.63 -2.49 -7.62
CA GLY A 197 10.18 -3.71 -8.27
C GLY A 197 11.26 -4.79 -8.32
N LYS A 198 12.03 -4.99 -7.25
CA LYS A 198 13.17 -5.93 -7.25
C LYS A 198 12.96 -7.09 -6.29
N THR A 199 13.41 -8.26 -6.69
CA THR A 199 13.53 -9.44 -5.82
C THR A 199 15.00 -9.69 -5.53
N LEU A 200 15.34 -9.81 -4.25
CA LEU A 200 16.71 -10.03 -3.77
C LEU A 200 16.72 -11.21 -2.80
N ILE A 201 17.82 -11.95 -2.78
CA ILE A 201 18.00 -13.10 -1.88
C ILE A 201 19.18 -12.81 -0.97
N PHE A 202 18.94 -12.85 0.34
CA PHE A 202 19.94 -12.67 1.37
C PHE A 202 19.97 -13.90 2.27
N LYS A 203 21.01 -14.74 2.12
CA LYS A 203 21.09 -16.04 2.80
C LYS A 203 19.85 -16.89 2.52
N ASN A 204 19.00 -17.09 3.53
CA ASN A 204 17.78 -17.90 3.44
C ASN A 204 16.50 -17.04 3.33
N GLN A 205 16.63 -15.71 3.25
CA GLN A 205 15.50 -14.79 3.16
C GLN A 205 15.33 -14.29 1.72
N LYS A 206 14.10 -14.37 1.21
CA LYS A 206 13.70 -13.77 -0.07
C LYS A 206 13.02 -12.44 0.21
N TYR A 207 13.61 -11.35 -0.25
CA TYR A 207 13.01 -10.02 -0.20
C TYR A 207 12.38 -9.68 -1.55
N ILE A 208 11.14 -9.23 -1.54
CA ILE A 208 10.40 -8.78 -2.72
C ILE A 208 9.95 -7.35 -2.48
N ASN A 209 10.51 -6.40 -3.22
CA ASN A 209 9.91 -5.09 -3.36
C ASN A 209 8.92 -5.10 -4.52
N ILE A 210 7.64 -4.91 -4.21
CA ILE A 210 6.56 -4.79 -5.19
C ILE A 210 6.86 -3.57 -6.07
N ALA A 211 6.62 -3.71 -7.37
CA ALA A 211 6.76 -2.61 -8.30
C ALA A 211 5.66 -1.57 -8.02
N SER A 212 5.97 -0.28 -8.19
CA SER A 212 4.93 0.73 -8.04
C SER A 212 3.96 0.63 -9.20
N LEU A 213 2.67 0.52 -8.89
CA LEU A 213 1.64 0.50 -9.92
C LEU A 213 1.62 1.83 -10.70
N CYS A 214 1.97 2.94 -10.06
CA CYS A 214 2.10 4.24 -10.71
C CYS A 214 3.30 4.30 -11.68
N CYS A 215 4.47 3.85 -11.24
CA CYS A 215 5.71 4.07 -11.99
C CYS A 215 6.00 2.96 -13.02
N GLN A 216 5.78 1.70 -12.65
CA GLN A 216 6.04 0.55 -13.50
C GLN A 216 4.79 -0.05 -14.14
N LYS A 217 3.58 0.30 -13.66
CA LYS A 217 2.30 -0.28 -14.12
C LYS A 217 2.23 -1.79 -13.93
N GLU A 218 2.90 -2.27 -12.89
CA GLU A 218 3.01 -3.68 -12.53
C GLU A 218 2.36 -3.93 -11.16
N TYR A 219 1.77 -5.10 -10.99
CA TYR A 219 1.37 -5.66 -9.70
C TYR A 219 1.96 -7.06 -9.53
N LEU A 220 1.95 -7.59 -8.32
CA LEU A 220 2.46 -8.93 -8.01
C LEU A 220 1.29 -9.90 -7.86
N ARG A 221 1.37 -11.06 -8.48
CA ARG A 221 0.40 -12.16 -8.37
C ARG A 221 1.08 -13.38 -7.78
N PHE A 222 0.45 -14.00 -6.78
CA PHE A 222 0.86 -15.30 -6.27
C PHE A 222 0.08 -16.39 -7.00
N LYS A 223 0.79 -17.24 -7.75
CA LYS A 223 0.19 -18.28 -8.58
C LYS A 223 1.13 -19.47 -8.69
N ASN A 224 0.61 -20.68 -8.50
CA ASN A 224 1.37 -21.94 -8.55
C ASN A 224 2.64 -21.89 -7.68
N ASP A 225 2.50 -21.43 -6.43
CA ASP A 225 3.59 -21.26 -5.45
C ASP A 225 4.70 -20.26 -5.83
N GLU A 226 4.47 -19.45 -6.86
CA GLU A 226 5.40 -18.44 -7.34
C GLU A 226 4.80 -17.03 -7.29
N PHE A 227 5.68 -16.04 -7.14
CA PHE A 227 5.34 -14.63 -7.25
C PHE A 227 5.71 -14.13 -8.63
N ILE A 228 4.71 -13.79 -9.42
CA ILE A 228 4.82 -13.35 -10.82
C ILE A 228 4.43 -11.88 -10.90
N LYS A 229 5.17 -11.10 -11.68
CA LYS A 229 4.80 -9.72 -11.98
C LYS A 229 3.90 -9.68 -13.20
N GLU A 230 2.79 -8.98 -13.09
CA GLU A 230 1.84 -8.77 -14.20
C GLU A 230 1.69 -7.28 -14.45
N MET A 231 1.56 -6.90 -15.73
CA MET A 231 1.24 -5.54 -16.12
C MET A 231 -0.28 -5.32 -16.10
N ILE A 232 -0.69 -4.07 -15.89
CA ILE A 232 -2.10 -3.65 -15.99
C ILE A 232 -2.66 -3.70 -17.40
#